data_AF-A0A154P0Q5-F1
#
_entry.id   AF-A0A154P0Q5-F1
#
_cell.length_a   1.000
_cell.length_b   1.000
_cell.length_c   1.000
_cell.angle_alpha   90.00
_cell.angle_beta   90.00
_cell.angle_gamma   90.00
#
_symmetry.space_group_name_H-M   'P 1'
#
loop_
_entity.id
_entity.type
_entity.pdbx_description
1 polymer ?
#
loop_
_entity_poly.entity_id
_entity_poly.type
_entity_poly.pdbx_seq_one_letter_code
_entity_poly.pdbx_strand_id
1 'polypeptide(L)'
;MRKGGEPREEEIVNRERRLQEEDRWKNIENSKYNKWYKMVKGRGIPGYLMKGWGEGRWQRVARFRLGNEMRENRYWLEEEKRRCRICGWREETWEHVWEECMGWREEMGWHEMVREVLGDEGEGEEWMRKVEERREGVKKRENGWENE
;
A
#
# COMPACT_ATOMS: atom_id res chain seq x y z
N MET A 1 -42.97 32.66 1.47
CA MET A 1 -43.05 31.25 1.03
C MET A 1 -41.84 30.94 0.16
N ARG A 2 -40.94 30.05 0.57
CA ARG A 2 -39.80 29.62 -0.25
C ARG A 2 -40.32 28.66 -1.31
N LYS A 3 -40.27 29.04 -2.60
CA LYS A 3 -40.48 28.10 -3.71
C LYS A 3 -39.21 27.25 -3.80
N GLY A 4 -39.27 26.03 -3.26
CA GLY A 4 -38.26 25.01 -3.56
C GLY A 4 -38.46 24.58 -5.01
N GLY A 5 -37.56 25.02 -5.89
CA GLY A 5 -37.46 24.44 -7.23
C GLY A 5 -36.86 23.05 -7.12
N GLU A 6 -37.37 22.09 -7.90
CA GLU A 6 -36.75 20.77 -8.01
C GLU A 6 -35.28 20.93 -8.42
N PRO A 7 -34.34 20.26 -7.75
CA PRO A 7 -32.94 20.33 -8.11
C PRO A 7 -32.76 19.81 -9.53
N ARG A 8 -31.92 20.49 -10.32
CA ARG A 8 -31.64 20.07 -11.69
C ARG A 8 -31.02 18.67 -11.70
N GLU A 9 -31.29 17.89 -12.74
CA GLU A 9 -30.76 16.51 -12.88
C GLU A 9 -29.24 16.45 -12.65
N GLU A 10 -28.50 17.44 -13.15
CA GLU A 10 -27.06 17.59 -12.94
C GLU A 10 -26.68 17.84 -11.47
N GLU A 11 -27.51 18.54 -10.70
CA GLU A 11 -27.31 18.76 -9.25
C GLU A 11 -27.53 17.47 -8.46
N ILE A 12 -28.50 16.64 -8.88
CA ILE A 12 -28.78 15.32 -8.30
C ILE A 12 -27.59 14.38 -8.55
N VAL A 13 -27.13 14.26 -9.80
CA VAL A 13 -25.98 13.41 -10.17
C VAL A 13 -24.70 13.85 -9.43
N ASN A 14 -24.43 15.15 -9.38
CA ASN A 14 -23.26 15.67 -8.65
C ASN A 14 -23.38 15.48 -7.13
N ARG A 15 -24.60 15.45 -6.57
CA ARG A 15 -24.83 15.14 -5.16
C ARG A 15 -24.58 13.65 -4.90
N GLU A 16 -25.10 12.77 -5.74
CA GLU A 16 -24.88 11.32 -5.62
C GLU A 16 -23.41 10.95 -5.74
N ARG A 17 -22.67 11.52 -6.71
CA ARG A 17 -21.22 11.29 -6.85
C ARG A 17 -20.46 11.68 -5.59
N ARG A 18 -20.81 12.82 -4.98
CA ARG A 18 -20.19 13.28 -3.72
C ARG A 18 -20.47 12.32 -2.56
N LEU A 19 -21.71 11.85 -2.41
CA LEU A 19 -22.05 10.87 -1.38
C LEU A 19 -21.27 9.56 -1.56
N GLN A 20 -21.15 9.07 -2.80
CA GLN A 20 -20.35 7.87 -3.09
C GLN A 20 -18.86 8.07 -2.78
N GLU A 21 -18.31 9.24 -3.10
CA GLU A 21 -16.91 9.58 -2.77
C GLU A 21 -16.69 9.61 -1.26
N GLU A 22 -17.60 10.23 -0.50
CA GLU A 22 -17.55 10.29 0.97
C GLU A 22 -17.65 8.90 1.60
N ASP A 23 -18.56 8.05 1.13
CA ASP A 23 -18.73 6.69 1.67
C ASP A 23 -17.52 5.80 1.34
N ARG A 24 -16.95 5.92 0.14
CA ARG A 24 -15.69 5.25 -0.18
C ARG A 24 -14.56 5.72 0.74
N TRP A 25 -14.51 7.02 1.05
CA TRP A 25 -13.50 7.57 1.94
C TRP A 25 -13.64 7.05 3.36
N LYS A 26 -14.87 7.03 3.91
CA LYS A 26 -15.17 6.44 5.23
C LYS A 26 -14.79 4.97 5.27
N ASN A 27 -15.05 4.21 4.21
CA ASN A 27 -14.66 2.79 4.15
C ASN A 27 -13.14 2.61 4.15
N ILE A 28 -12.39 3.47 3.45
CA ILE A 28 -10.92 3.47 3.49
C ILE A 28 -10.42 3.82 4.90
N GLU A 29 -10.97 4.86 5.52
CA GLU A 29 -10.56 5.32 6.85
C GLU A 29 -10.79 4.27 7.93
N ASN A 30 -11.89 3.53 7.83
CA ASN A 30 -12.27 2.46 8.77
C ASN A 30 -11.69 1.09 8.40
N SER A 31 -10.95 0.97 7.29
CA SER A 31 -10.40 -0.31 6.84
C SER A 31 -9.28 -0.78 7.77
N LYS A 32 -9.50 -1.93 8.40
CA LYS A 32 -8.46 -2.64 9.16
C LYS A 32 -7.41 -3.31 8.26
N TYR A 33 -7.74 -3.53 6.98
CA TYR A 33 -6.91 -4.28 6.03
C TYR A 33 -5.75 -3.44 5.47
N ASN A 34 -5.82 -2.12 5.49
CA ASN A 34 -4.70 -1.29 5.08
C ASN A 34 -4.74 0.03 5.86
N LYS A 35 -4.26 -0.04 7.11
CA LYS A 35 -4.21 1.09 8.05
C LYS A 35 -3.52 2.33 7.48
N TRP A 36 -2.59 2.15 6.54
CA TRP A 36 -1.78 3.21 5.96
C TRP A 36 -2.35 3.80 4.68
N TYR A 37 -3.26 3.10 3.98
CA TYR A 37 -3.81 3.59 2.73
C TYR A 37 -4.47 4.96 2.88
N LYS A 38 -5.14 5.20 4.03
CA LYS A 38 -5.75 6.51 4.34
C LYS A 38 -4.75 7.67 4.36
N MET A 39 -3.48 7.41 4.69
CA MET A 39 -2.44 8.45 4.73
C MET A 39 -1.93 8.79 3.33
N VAL A 40 -2.03 7.86 2.39
CA VAL A 40 -1.41 7.96 1.06
C VAL A 40 -2.46 8.09 -0.04
N LYS A 41 -3.74 7.85 0.24
CA LYS A 41 -4.81 8.01 -0.74
C LYS A 41 -5.00 9.49 -1.04
N GLY A 42 -4.62 9.90 -2.25
CA GLY A 42 -4.98 11.20 -2.84
C GLY A 42 -6.36 11.18 -3.49
N ARG A 43 -6.87 12.36 -3.91
CA ARG A 43 -8.06 12.42 -4.78
C ARG A 43 -7.70 11.97 -6.20
N GLY A 44 -8.58 11.20 -6.83
CA GLY A 44 -8.37 10.73 -8.21
C GLY A 44 -7.50 9.48 -8.35
N ILE A 45 -7.00 9.28 -9.57
CA ILE A 45 -6.12 8.18 -9.97
C ILE A 45 -4.68 8.58 -9.62
N PRO A 46 -3.91 7.71 -8.95
CA PRO A 46 -2.49 7.96 -8.72
C PRO A 46 -1.67 8.28 -9.97
N GLY A 47 -0.76 9.23 -9.87
CA GLY A 47 0.15 9.64 -10.95
C GLY A 47 0.93 8.48 -11.57
N TYR A 48 1.43 7.54 -10.75
CA TYR A 48 2.14 6.36 -11.25
C TYR A 48 1.29 5.47 -12.16
N LEU A 49 -0.04 5.43 -11.98
CA LEU A 49 -0.94 4.67 -12.85
C LEU A 49 -1.24 5.41 -14.16
N MET A 50 -1.03 6.72 -14.21
CA MET A 50 -1.16 7.50 -15.45
C MET A 50 0.04 7.30 -16.39
N LYS A 51 1.17 6.80 -15.88
CA LYS A 51 2.42 6.56 -16.65
C LYS A 51 2.37 5.29 -17.52
N GLY A 52 1.31 4.48 -17.43
CA GLY A 52 1.10 3.27 -18.22
C GLY A 52 1.19 1.97 -17.40
N TRP A 53 0.65 0.87 -17.94
CA TRP A 53 0.53 -0.42 -17.25
C TRP A 53 1.55 -1.48 -17.70
N GLY A 54 2.39 -1.17 -18.68
CA GLY A 54 3.31 -2.13 -19.32
C GLY A 54 4.57 -2.46 -18.50
N GLU A 55 4.93 -1.62 -17.53
CA GLU A 55 6.10 -1.86 -16.69
C GLU A 55 5.72 -2.59 -15.41
N GLY A 56 6.34 -3.75 -15.15
CA GLY A 56 6.19 -4.49 -13.88
C GLY A 56 6.50 -3.64 -12.64
N ARG A 57 7.23 -2.53 -12.84
CA ARG A 57 7.46 -1.44 -11.90
C ARG A 57 6.17 -0.93 -11.25
N TRP A 58 5.16 -0.56 -12.04
CA TRP A 58 3.94 0.05 -11.51
C TRP A 58 3.02 -0.97 -10.84
N GLN A 59 3.06 -2.22 -11.31
CA GLN A 59 2.40 -3.32 -10.62
C GLN A 59 3.00 -3.56 -9.23
N ARG A 60 4.33 -3.48 -9.10
CA ARG A 60 5.02 -3.52 -7.81
C ARG A 60 4.50 -2.42 -6.88
N VAL A 61 4.54 -1.16 -7.33
CA VAL A 61 4.04 -0.02 -6.56
C VAL A 61 2.60 -0.21 -6.11
N ALA A 62 1.71 -0.67 -7.01
CA ALA A 62 0.32 -0.93 -6.68
C ALA A 62 0.17 -2.01 -5.59
N ARG A 63 0.90 -3.14 -5.67
CA ARG A 63 0.80 -4.21 -4.66
C ARG A 63 1.22 -3.73 -3.28
N PHE A 64 2.31 -2.97 -3.18
CA PHE A 64 2.76 -2.40 -1.91
C PHE A 64 1.76 -1.36 -1.38
N ARG A 65 1.35 -0.39 -2.21
CA ARG A 65 0.44 0.68 -1.78
C ARG A 65 -0.92 0.16 -1.31
N LEU A 66 -1.41 -0.93 -1.91
CA LEU A 66 -2.64 -1.60 -1.52
C LEU A 66 -2.48 -2.55 -0.32
N GLY A 67 -1.26 -2.77 0.18
CA GLY A 67 -1.00 -3.57 1.38
C GLY A 67 -0.89 -5.07 1.14
N ASN A 68 -0.84 -5.52 -0.12
CA ASN A 68 -0.74 -6.95 -0.48
C ASN A 68 0.61 -7.56 -0.09
N GLU A 69 1.63 -6.71 0.00
CA GLU A 69 3.03 -7.09 0.22
C GLU A 69 3.43 -7.20 1.69
N MET A 70 2.55 -6.91 2.63
CA MET A 70 2.76 -7.20 4.05
C MET A 70 1.86 -8.34 4.50
N ARG A 71 2.36 -9.18 5.40
CA ARG A 71 1.59 -10.35 5.88
C ARG A 71 0.66 -10.00 7.04
N GLU A 72 0.83 -8.83 7.67
CA GLU A 72 -0.04 -8.31 8.74
C GLU A 72 -1.54 -8.34 8.39
N ASN A 73 -1.86 -8.12 7.11
CA ASN A 73 -3.24 -8.04 6.63
C ASN A 73 -3.90 -9.41 6.41
N ARG A 74 -3.14 -10.50 6.53
CA ARG A 74 -3.60 -11.88 6.28
C ARG A 74 -4.07 -12.54 7.57
N TYR A 75 -4.94 -11.87 8.31
CA TYR A 75 -5.36 -12.26 9.67
C TYR A 75 -5.97 -13.67 9.77
N TRP A 76 -6.44 -14.24 8.67
CA TRP A 76 -6.95 -15.61 8.59
C TRP A 76 -5.85 -16.69 8.51
N LEU A 77 -4.58 -16.30 8.34
CA LEU A 77 -3.44 -17.20 8.35
C LEU A 77 -2.87 -17.34 9.77
N GLU A 78 -2.35 -18.53 10.06
CA GLU A 78 -1.57 -18.82 11.25
C GLU A 78 -0.40 -17.84 11.41
N GLU A 79 -0.04 -17.51 12.65
CA GLU A 79 1.04 -16.56 12.96
C GLU A 79 2.37 -16.92 12.29
N GLU A 80 2.70 -18.21 12.23
CA GLU A 80 3.91 -18.69 11.56
C GLU A 80 3.94 -18.31 10.07
N LYS A 81 2.80 -18.43 9.38
CA LYS A 81 2.66 -18.03 7.97
C LYS A 81 2.65 -16.51 7.77
N ARG A 82 2.49 -15.74 8.86
CA ARG A 82 2.58 -14.28 8.88
C ARG A 82 3.96 -13.77 9.28
N ARG A 83 4.89 -14.64 9.66
CA ARG A 83 6.28 -14.25 9.97
C ARG A 83 6.96 -13.56 8.79
N CYS A 84 7.86 -12.63 9.11
CA CYS A 84 8.66 -11.87 8.18
C CYS A 84 9.46 -12.77 7.25
N ARG A 85 9.28 -12.61 5.95
CA ARG A 85 10.02 -13.35 4.90
C ARG A 85 11.52 -13.03 4.86
N ILE A 86 11.98 -12.00 5.58
CA ILE A 86 13.40 -11.62 5.61
C ILE A 86 14.08 -12.22 6.84
N CYS A 87 13.49 -12.06 8.03
CA CYS A 87 14.13 -12.48 9.28
C CYS A 87 13.50 -13.73 9.93
N GLY A 88 12.21 -14.00 9.69
CA GLY A 88 11.49 -15.15 10.25
C GLY A 88 11.04 -15.03 11.71
N TRP A 89 11.39 -13.96 12.45
CA TRP A 89 11.20 -13.91 13.91
C TRP A 89 9.93 -13.19 14.39
N ARG A 90 9.46 -12.17 13.65
CA ARG A 90 8.27 -11.36 13.98
C ARG A 90 7.26 -11.39 12.83
N GLU A 91 6.04 -10.95 13.09
CA GLU A 91 5.04 -10.72 12.05
C GLU A 91 5.57 -9.72 11.00
N GLU A 92 5.30 -9.99 9.72
CA GLU A 92 5.69 -9.11 8.63
C GLU A 92 4.77 -7.88 8.54
N THR A 93 5.08 -6.90 9.38
CA THR A 93 4.52 -5.55 9.29
C THR A 93 5.45 -4.66 8.48
N TRP A 94 4.88 -3.55 8.01
CA TRP A 94 5.65 -2.49 7.40
C TRP A 94 6.74 -1.91 8.31
N GLU A 95 6.38 -1.61 9.57
CA GLU A 95 7.27 -1.09 10.61
C GLU A 95 8.48 -2.01 10.78
N HIS A 96 8.22 -3.31 10.91
CA HIS A 96 9.26 -4.31 11.06
C HIS A 96 10.17 -4.43 9.83
N VAL A 97 9.59 -4.45 8.62
CA VAL A 97 10.39 -4.55 7.39
C VAL A 97 11.28 -3.32 7.22
N TRP A 98 10.77 -2.11 7.48
CA TRP A 98 11.53 -0.88 7.36
C TRP A 98 12.60 -0.75 8.44
N GLU A 99 12.19 -0.75 9.71
CA GLU A 99 13.04 -0.38 10.85
C GLU A 99 14.01 -1.49 11.24
N GLU A 100 13.65 -2.77 11.06
CA GLU A 100 14.46 -3.89 11.53
C GLU A 100 15.13 -4.69 10.40
N CYS A 101 14.47 -4.85 9.24
CA CYS A 101 14.96 -5.78 8.20
C CYS A 101 15.70 -5.13 7.03
N MET A 102 15.32 -3.91 6.66
CA MET A 102 15.89 -3.22 5.50
C MET A 102 17.05 -2.28 5.86
N GLY A 103 17.15 -1.84 7.13
CA GLY A 103 18.25 -0.99 7.60
C GLY A 103 18.42 0.28 6.76
N TRP A 104 17.31 0.87 6.32
CA TRP A 104 17.28 1.98 5.37
C TRP A 104 16.93 3.28 6.08
N ARG A 105 17.79 4.31 5.92
CA ARG A 105 17.73 5.65 6.53
C ARG A 105 17.45 5.65 8.05
N GLU A 106 18.50 5.75 8.85
CA GLU A 106 18.42 6.01 10.30
C GLU A 106 17.78 7.37 10.65
N GLU A 107 17.60 8.26 9.65
CA GLU A 107 17.15 9.64 9.84
C GLU A 107 15.62 9.81 9.78
N MET A 108 14.84 8.81 9.34
CA MET A 108 13.39 8.94 9.14
C MET A 108 12.60 7.75 9.70
N GLY A 109 11.62 8.04 10.55
CA GLY A 109 10.71 7.04 11.09
C GLY A 109 9.71 6.51 10.05
N TRP A 110 9.16 5.33 10.32
CA TRP A 110 8.20 4.65 9.45
C TRP A 110 7.04 5.55 8.95
N HIS A 111 6.50 6.43 9.79
CA HIS A 111 5.37 7.30 9.42
C HIS A 111 5.68 8.34 8.33
N GLU A 112 6.92 8.82 8.26
CA GLU A 112 7.36 9.79 7.25
C GLU A 112 7.68 9.07 5.95
N MET A 113 8.36 7.93 6.07
CA MET A 113 8.59 6.99 4.98
C MET A 113 7.30 6.62 4.24
N VAL A 114 6.19 6.33 4.93
CA VAL A 114 4.93 5.94 4.29
C VAL A 114 4.50 6.92 3.21
N ARG A 115 4.68 8.22 3.46
CA ARG A 115 4.26 9.25 2.50
C ARG A 115 5.18 9.31 1.29
N GLU A 116 6.48 9.08 1.48
CA GLU A 116 7.47 9.07 0.40
C GLU A 116 7.40 7.77 -0.41
N VAL A 117 7.49 6.61 0.26
CA VAL A 117 7.60 5.31 -0.40
C VAL A 117 6.30 4.91 -1.09
N LEU A 118 5.15 5.21 -0.48
CA LEU A 118 3.85 4.99 -1.10
C LEU A 118 3.33 6.25 -1.83
N GLY A 119 4.25 7.15 -2.18
CA GLY A 119 3.97 8.38 -2.90
C GLY A 119 3.21 8.17 -4.20
N ASP A 120 2.60 9.25 -4.67
CA ASP A 120 1.66 9.17 -5.78
C ASP A 120 2.32 8.95 -7.14
N GLU A 121 3.60 9.28 -7.25
CA GLU A 121 4.40 9.17 -8.48
C GLU A 121 5.21 7.88 -8.55
N GLY A 122 5.20 7.07 -7.48
CA GLY A 122 5.91 5.80 -7.38
C GLY A 122 7.39 5.94 -6.99
N GLU A 123 7.67 6.95 -6.15
CA GLU A 123 9.00 7.32 -5.65
C GLU A 123 9.66 6.18 -4.87
N GLY A 124 8.88 5.37 -4.14
CA GLY A 124 9.37 4.24 -3.36
C GLY A 124 9.66 2.95 -4.14
N GLU A 125 9.57 2.95 -5.48
CA GLU A 125 9.69 1.71 -6.22
C GLU A 125 11.05 1.01 -6.04
N GLU A 126 12.15 1.77 -5.99
CA GLU A 126 13.49 1.19 -5.80
C GLU A 126 13.57 0.44 -4.47
N TRP A 127 12.97 1.00 -3.42
CA TRP A 127 12.90 0.34 -2.12
C TRP A 127 12.10 -0.94 -2.18
N MET A 128 10.91 -0.89 -2.79
CA MET A 128 10.03 -2.06 -2.95
C MET A 128 10.73 -3.17 -3.73
N ARG A 129 11.56 -2.81 -4.71
CA ARG A 129 12.38 -3.74 -5.46
C ARG A 129 13.42 -4.41 -4.57
N LYS A 130 14.17 -3.65 -3.78
CA LYS A 130 15.15 -4.18 -2.82
C LYS A 130 14.52 -5.10 -1.78
N VAL A 131 13.28 -4.80 -1.35
CA VAL A 131 12.53 -5.69 -0.44
C VAL A 131 12.21 -7.03 -1.11
N GLU A 132 11.72 -7.02 -2.36
CA GLU A 132 11.48 -8.26 -3.10
C GLU A 132 12.77 -9.05 -3.31
N GLU A 133 13.86 -8.40 -3.72
CA GLU A 133 15.18 -9.01 -3.89
C GLU A 133 15.69 -9.67 -2.59
N ARG A 134 15.56 -9.00 -1.44
CA ARG A 134 15.90 -9.54 -0.11
C ARG A 134 15.09 -10.80 0.21
N ARG A 135 13.77 -10.75 0.01
CA ARG A 135 12.86 -11.88 0.25
C ARG A 135 13.18 -13.07 -0.66
N GLU A 136 13.47 -12.81 -1.93
CA GLU A 136 13.88 -13.83 -2.89
C GLU A 136 15.23 -14.45 -2.53
N GLY A 137 16.20 -13.65 -2.08
CA GLY A 137 17.50 -14.13 -1.63
C GLY A 137 17.40 -15.11 -0.47
N VAL A 138 16.58 -14.79 0.54
CA VAL A 138 16.30 -15.72 1.65
C VAL A 138 15.67 -17.01 1.14
N LYS A 139 14.67 -16.91 0.27
CA LYS A 139 14.01 -18.08 -0.33
C LYS A 139 14.98 -18.95 -1.13
N LYS A 140 15.93 -18.37 -1.87
CA LYS A 140 16.94 -19.12 -2.63
C LYS A 140 17.88 -19.90 -1.71
N ARG A 141 18.32 -19.29 -0.61
CA ARG A 141 19.14 -19.94 0.44
C ARG A 141 18.42 -21.11 1.08
N GLU A 142 17.16 -20.92 1.47
CA GLU A 142 16.35 -21.98 2.07
C GLU A 142 16.15 -23.18 1.14
N ASN A 143 15.99 -22.94 -0.17
CA ASN A 143 15.79 -24.00 -1.14
C ASN A 143 17.11 -24.64 -1.64
N GLY A 144 18.29 -24.15 -1.20
CA GLY A 144 19.59 -24.70 -1.62
C GLY A 144 20.08 -24.30 -3.02
N TRP A 145 19.60 -23.19 -3.59
CA TRP A 145 19.92 -22.75 -4.97
C TRP A 145 21.21 -21.89 -5.04
N GLU A 146 22.10 -21.99 -4.04
CA GLU A 146 23.32 -21.17 -3.96
C GLU A 146 24.61 -21.91 -4.41
N ASN A 147 24.54 -23.08 -5.05
CA ASN A 147 25.71 -23.69 -5.71
C ASN A 147 25.32 -24.41 -7.01
N GLU A 148 25.38 -23.71 -8.15
CA GLU A 148 25.66 -24.30 -9.47
C GLU A 148 26.37 -23.27 -10.35
#